data_AF-A0A944AFS5-F1
#
_entry.id   AF-A0A944AFS5-F1
#
_cell.length_a   1.000
_cell.length_b   1.000
_cell.length_c   1.000
_cell.angle_alpha   90.00
_cell.angle_beta   90.00
_cell.angle_gamma   90.00
#
_symmetry.space_group_name_H-M   'P 1'
#
loop_
_entity.id
_entity.type
_entity.pdbx_description
1 polymer ?
#
loop_
_entity_poly.entity_id
_entity_poly.type
_entity_poly.pdbx_seq_one_letter_code
_entity_poly.pdbx_strand_id
1 'polypeptide(L)'
;MHAYKIAAIAAAALMAAACDFTDSDRQIEDLKKELKELKESNSALRQSYIDQNEDISRILEEIVTVTGRTASLRSDVESGSAEIAQAEQISESIRQIRRRIDELESAYSQVSAKNKEFKRMIDGFKKVISEQEDQIQLLKDEIKAKDLTIAEQEVTIQKHEVTISAQDETIRRQNEELQATVAKQARMLYEAGMQLEEIADNAPEVSWKKNKEKVDIMTQDIYRKARLYYQQAYEAGYEPALAAISAIQAKIQAE
;
A
#
# COMPACT_ATOMS: atom_id res chain seq x y z
N MET A 1 -19.07 -17.98 5.99
CA MET A 1 -18.26 -17.72 7.21
C MET A 1 -16.78 -17.40 6.88
N HIS A 2 -16.48 -16.84 5.69
CA HIS A 2 -15.09 -16.62 5.23
C HIS A 2 -14.77 -15.17 4.80
N ALA A 3 -15.75 -14.27 4.74
CA ALA A 3 -15.50 -12.85 4.43
C ALA A 3 -14.98 -12.04 5.64
N TYR A 4 -15.23 -12.48 6.87
CA TYR A 4 -14.78 -11.79 8.09
C TYR A 4 -13.31 -12.07 8.47
N LYS A 5 -12.69 -13.12 7.90
CA LYS A 5 -11.29 -13.47 8.22
C LYS A 5 -10.28 -12.69 7.39
N ILE A 6 -10.66 -12.23 6.20
CA ILE A 6 -9.79 -11.44 5.31
C ILE A 6 -9.80 -9.95 5.71
N ALA A 7 -10.95 -9.44 6.19
CA ALA A 7 -11.04 -8.10 6.76
C ALA A 7 -10.32 -7.95 8.12
N ALA A 8 -10.24 -9.03 8.91
CA ALA A 8 -9.53 -9.02 10.20
C ALA A 8 -8.00 -9.00 10.06
N ILE A 9 -7.45 -9.55 8.98
CA ILE A 9 -6.00 -9.59 8.73
C ILE A 9 -5.52 -8.25 8.13
N ALA A 10 -6.35 -7.59 7.31
CA ALA A 10 -6.05 -6.25 6.79
C ALA A 10 -6.06 -5.17 7.89
N ALA A 11 -6.95 -5.29 8.90
CA ALA A 11 -6.98 -4.36 10.03
C ALA A 11 -5.83 -4.57 11.04
N ALA A 12 -5.34 -5.81 11.20
CA ALA A 12 -4.22 -6.11 12.09
C ALA A 12 -2.86 -5.66 11.50
N ALA A 13 -2.68 -5.75 10.18
CA ALA A 13 -1.45 -5.30 9.51
C ALA A 13 -1.36 -3.75 9.39
N LEU A 14 -2.49 -3.06 9.23
CA LEU A 14 -2.54 -1.59 9.26
C LEU A 14 -2.33 -1.00 10.67
N MET A 15 -2.69 -1.74 11.73
CA MET A 15 -2.45 -1.34 13.11
C MET A 15 -0.99 -1.55 13.55
N ALA A 16 -0.30 -2.56 13.02
CA ALA A 16 1.12 -2.79 13.33
C ALA A 16 2.03 -1.72 12.70
N ALA A 17 1.74 -1.29 11.46
CA ALA A 17 2.52 -0.26 10.78
C ALA A 17 2.39 1.15 11.40
N ALA A 18 1.24 1.48 12.02
CA ALA A 18 1.04 2.77 12.67
C ALA A 18 1.76 2.88 14.02
N CYS A 19 1.96 1.77 14.73
CA CYS A 19 2.75 1.74 15.97
C CYS A 19 4.26 1.68 15.70
N ASP A 20 4.73 0.99 14.66
CA ASP A 20 6.16 0.93 14.31
C ASP A 20 6.70 2.24 13.71
N PHE A 21 5.88 2.98 12.95
CA PHE A 21 6.31 4.24 12.34
C PHE A 21 6.43 5.36 13.38
N THR A 22 5.53 5.40 14.36
CA THR A 22 5.56 6.40 15.43
C THR A 22 6.68 6.16 16.44
N ASP A 23 7.12 4.91 16.62
CA ASP A 23 8.29 4.58 17.43
C ASP A 23 9.61 4.88 16.70
N SER A 24 9.66 4.61 15.38
CA SER A 24 10.81 4.99 14.54
C SER A 24 11.02 6.51 14.46
N ASP A 25 9.95 7.29 14.29
CA ASP A 25 10.05 8.76 14.25
C ASP A 25 10.57 9.34 15.57
N ARG A 26 10.14 8.79 16.71
CA ARG A 26 10.66 9.15 18.03
C ARG A 26 12.14 8.79 18.17
N GLN A 27 12.53 7.58 17.78
CA GLN A 27 13.94 7.16 17.80
C GLN A 27 14.81 8.06 16.91
N ILE A 28 14.32 8.48 15.74
CA ILE A 28 15.02 9.42 14.85
C ILE A 28 15.17 10.80 15.50
N GLU A 29 14.14 11.28 16.20
CA GLU A 29 14.18 12.55 16.92
C GLU A 29 15.17 12.52 18.09
N ASP A 30 15.19 11.42 18.84
CA ASP A 30 16.15 11.19 19.93
C ASP A 30 17.60 11.11 19.39
N LEU A 31 17.84 10.38 18.30
CA LEU A 31 19.16 10.31 17.65
C LEU A 31 19.62 11.67 17.13
N LYS A 32 18.71 12.49 16.58
CA LYS A 32 19.04 13.87 16.16
C LYS A 32 19.44 14.74 17.35
N LYS A 33 18.76 14.59 18.48
CA LYS A 33 19.09 15.30 19.72
C LYS A 33 20.46 14.87 20.25
N GLU A 34 20.74 13.57 20.33
CA GLU A 34 22.05 13.05 20.74
C GLU A 34 23.16 13.51 19.80
N LEU A 35 22.94 13.52 18.49
CA LEU A 35 23.91 14.03 17.50
C LEU A 35 24.22 15.52 17.72
N LYS A 36 23.19 16.32 18.03
CA LYS A 36 23.36 17.75 18.32
C LYS A 36 24.18 17.94 19.60
N GLU A 37 23.84 17.23 20.67
CA GLU A 37 24.57 17.27 21.94
C GLU A 37 26.04 16.82 21.77
N LEU A 38 26.28 15.77 20.98
CA LEU A 38 27.61 15.30 20.61
C LEU A 38 28.42 16.38 19.89
N LYS A 39 27.80 17.06 18.92
CA LYS A 39 28.45 18.11 18.13
C LYS A 39 28.85 19.30 19.01
N GLU A 40 27.95 19.74 19.88
CA GLU A 40 28.20 20.83 20.84
C GLU A 40 29.31 20.44 21.82
N SER A 41 29.25 19.23 22.39
CA SER A 41 30.27 18.73 23.32
C SER A 41 31.65 18.59 22.65
N ASN A 42 31.73 18.16 21.38
CA ASN A 42 32.98 18.06 20.63
C ASN A 42 33.60 19.44 20.35
N SER A 43 32.76 20.44 20.08
CA SER A 43 33.24 21.82 19.92
C SER A 43 33.84 22.38 21.22
N ALA A 44 33.20 22.11 22.36
CA ALA A 44 33.71 22.46 23.69
C ALA A 44 35.02 21.72 24.02
N LEU A 45 35.13 20.45 23.62
CA LEU A 45 36.35 19.66 23.81
C LEU A 45 37.53 20.25 23.03
N ARG A 46 37.31 20.65 21.77
CA ARG A 46 38.34 21.30 20.94
C ARG A 46 38.82 22.60 21.57
N GLN A 47 37.91 23.42 22.09
CA GLN A 47 38.30 24.64 22.78
C GLN A 47 39.13 24.34 24.03
N SER A 48 38.72 23.36 24.84
CA SER A 48 39.48 22.94 26.02
C SER A 48 40.92 22.49 25.68
N TYR A 49 41.14 21.82 24.54
CA TYR A 49 42.49 21.48 24.08
C TYR A 49 43.33 22.71 23.70
N ILE A 50 42.71 23.75 23.12
CA ILE A 50 43.40 25.00 22.78
C ILE A 50 43.83 25.70 24.07
N ASP A 51 42.91 25.85 25.03
CA ASP A 51 43.16 26.52 26.31
C ASP A 51 44.28 25.81 27.09
N GLN A 52 44.26 24.47 27.12
CA GLN A 52 45.32 23.66 27.75
C GLN A 52 46.70 23.91 27.12
N ASN A 53 46.78 24.02 25.79
CA ASN A 53 48.06 24.30 25.10
C ASN A 53 48.60 25.69 25.42
N GLU A 54 47.71 26.69 25.58
CA GLU A 54 48.09 28.03 26.02
C GLU A 54 48.61 28.04 27.46
N ASP A 55 47.98 27.27 28.35
CA ASP A 55 48.43 27.13 29.73
C ASP A 55 49.77 26.40 29.84
N ILE A 56 49.99 25.35 29.06
CA ILE A 56 51.29 24.67 28.96
C ILE A 56 52.37 25.66 28.53
N SER A 57 52.10 26.47 27.50
CA SER A 57 53.04 27.46 26.99
C SER A 57 53.41 28.49 28.07
N ARG A 58 52.41 29.01 28.80
CA ARG A 58 52.63 29.93 29.92
C ARG A 58 53.40 29.29 31.07
N ILE A 59 53.12 28.04 31.42
CA ILE A 59 53.90 27.31 32.44
C ILE A 59 55.36 27.16 32.02
N LEU A 60 55.63 26.87 30.74
CA LEU A 60 56.99 26.77 30.23
C LEU A 60 57.75 28.09 30.36
N GLU A 61 57.10 29.23 30.03
CA GLU A 61 57.67 30.56 30.20
C GLU A 61 57.97 30.90 31.67
N GLU A 62 57.05 30.56 32.58
CA GLU A 62 57.23 30.75 34.02
C GLU A 62 58.37 29.89 34.58
N ILE A 63 58.50 28.63 34.13
CA ILE A 63 59.62 27.74 34.51
C ILE A 63 60.96 28.32 34.06
N VAL A 64 61.07 28.81 32.82
CA VAL A 64 62.29 29.44 32.31
C VAL A 64 62.65 30.67 33.16
N THR A 65 61.65 31.49 33.49
CA THR A 65 61.82 32.68 34.34
C THR A 65 62.29 32.32 35.76
N VAL A 66 61.65 31.34 36.40
CA VAL A 66 62.04 30.84 37.72
C VAL A 66 63.46 30.27 37.68
N THR A 67 63.81 29.54 36.63
CA THR A 67 65.15 28.97 36.46
C THR A 67 66.22 30.08 36.38
N GLY A 68 65.96 31.13 35.59
CA GLY A 68 66.83 32.30 35.51
C GLY A 68 66.97 33.03 36.85
N ARG A 69 65.85 33.32 37.53
CA ARG A 69 65.86 33.92 38.88
C ARG A 69 66.62 33.07 39.90
N THR A 70 66.47 31.75 39.83
CA THR A 70 67.19 30.81 40.71
C THR A 70 68.70 30.87 40.47
N ALA A 71 69.14 30.95 39.21
CA ALA A 71 70.55 31.09 38.88
C ALA A 71 71.13 32.43 39.36
N SER A 72 70.38 33.53 39.20
CA SER A 72 70.76 34.85 39.73
C SER A 72 70.88 34.82 41.26
N LEU A 73 69.87 34.30 41.97
CA LEU A 73 69.91 34.17 43.43
C LEU A 73 71.12 33.35 43.89
N ARG A 74 71.45 32.26 43.18
CA ARG A 74 72.64 31.46 43.49
C ARG A 74 73.93 32.29 43.36
N SER A 75 74.06 33.07 42.28
CA SER A 75 75.19 33.97 42.10
C SER A 75 75.26 35.01 43.23
N ASP A 76 74.12 35.60 43.59
CA ASP A 76 74.03 36.59 44.67
C ASP A 76 74.39 35.99 46.04
N VAL A 77 74.07 34.72 46.27
CA VAL A 77 74.46 33.99 47.49
C VAL A 77 75.98 33.79 47.51
N GLU A 78 76.59 33.41 46.38
CA GLU A 78 78.04 33.21 46.26
C GLU A 78 78.82 34.53 46.45
N SER A 79 78.26 35.68 46.05
CA SER A 79 78.85 37.01 46.27
C SER A 79 78.47 37.68 47.60
N GLY A 80 77.59 37.07 48.41
CA GLY A 80 77.13 37.62 49.69
C GLY A 80 76.14 38.78 49.57
N SER A 81 75.53 38.98 48.41
CA SER A 81 74.55 40.03 48.11
C SER A 81 73.10 39.54 48.04
N ALA A 82 72.84 38.28 48.35
CA ALA A 82 71.51 37.68 48.27
C ALA A 82 70.48 38.29 49.25
N GLU A 83 69.25 38.41 48.78
CA GLU A 83 68.11 38.85 49.57
C GLU A 83 67.08 37.73 49.76
N ILE A 84 66.55 37.60 50.99
CA ILE A 84 65.48 36.62 51.30
C ILE A 84 64.24 36.88 50.43
N ALA A 85 63.95 38.14 50.11
CA ALA A 85 62.82 38.51 49.25
C ALA A 85 62.90 37.87 47.85
N GLN A 86 64.09 37.70 47.27
CA GLN A 86 64.28 37.01 45.99
C GLN A 86 63.90 35.53 46.10
N ALA A 87 64.32 34.87 47.18
CA ALA A 87 63.99 33.46 47.45
C ALA A 87 62.48 33.25 47.70
N GLU A 88 61.83 34.21 48.37
CA GLU A 88 60.38 34.21 48.59
C GLU A 88 59.60 34.37 47.28
N GLN A 89 60.03 35.29 46.40
CA GLN A 89 59.41 35.47 45.08
C GLN A 89 59.55 34.21 44.21
N ILE A 90 60.72 33.57 44.19
CA ILE A 90 60.94 32.30 43.49
C ILE A 90 60.01 31.21 44.05
N SER A 91 59.92 31.11 45.38
CA SER A 91 59.07 30.12 46.04
C SER A 91 57.59 30.32 45.71
N GLU A 92 57.12 31.56 45.65
CA GLU A 92 55.74 31.87 45.28
C GLU A 92 55.46 31.56 43.80
N SER A 93 56.37 31.89 42.88
CA SER A 93 56.25 31.50 41.47
C SER A 93 56.21 29.97 41.31
N ILE A 94 57.02 29.21 42.06
CA ILE A 94 56.97 27.73 42.05
C ILE A 94 55.62 27.22 42.54
N ARG A 95 55.01 27.83 43.57
CA ARG A 95 53.67 27.46 44.04
C ARG A 95 52.60 27.74 42.99
N GLN A 96 52.70 28.86 42.28
CA GLN A 96 51.76 29.20 41.20
C GLN A 96 51.86 28.21 40.04
N ILE A 97 53.08 27.89 39.59
CA ILE A 97 53.33 26.87 38.57
C ILE A 97 52.70 25.53 38.97
N ARG A 98 52.89 25.10 40.23
CA ARG A 98 52.29 23.85 40.72
C ARG A 98 50.76 23.86 40.65
N ARG A 99 50.10 24.93 41.10
CA ARG A 99 48.63 25.02 41.03
C ARG A 99 48.12 24.91 39.58
N ARG A 100 48.80 25.56 38.64
CA ARG A 100 48.42 25.50 37.21
C ARG A 100 48.63 24.10 36.61
N ILE A 101 49.67 23.39 37.04
CA ILE A 101 49.87 21.97 36.67
C ILE A 101 48.72 21.11 37.21
N ASP A 102 48.34 21.27 38.49
CA ASP A 102 47.23 20.53 39.10
C ASP A 102 45.89 20.79 38.36
N GLU A 103 45.63 22.04 37.97
CA GLU A 103 44.46 22.44 37.18
C GLU A 103 44.46 21.78 35.79
N LEU A 104 45.61 21.75 35.10
CA LEU A 104 45.77 21.06 33.82
C LEU A 104 45.53 19.55 33.92
N GLU A 105 46.05 18.89 34.96
CA GLU A 105 45.85 17.45 35.19
C GLU A 105 44.36 17.11 35.40
N SER A 106 43.64 17.97 36.13
CA SER A 106 42.19 17.85 36.32
C SER A 106 41.43 18.01 35.01
N ALA A 107 41.74 19.06 34.22
CA ALA A 107 41.11 19.31 32.93
C ALA A 107 41.38 18.18 31.92
N TYR A 108 42.60 17.65 31.88
CA TYR A 108 42.97 16.51 31.04
C TYR A 108 42.15 15.26 31.39
N SER A 109 41.94 15.00 32.68
CA SER A 109 41.14 13.88 33.16
C SER A 109 39.68 13.96 32.70
N GLN A 110 39.09 15.17 32.69
CA GLN A 110 37.73 15.40 32.17
C GLN A 110 37.63 15.16 30.66
N VAL A 111 38.61 15.62 29.88
CA VAL A 111 38.71 15.38 28.43
C VAL A 111 38.79 13.89 28.13
N SER A 112 39.60 13.15 28.88
CA SER A 112 39.71 11.69 28.76
C SER A 112 38.38 10.97 29.03
N ALA A 113 37.62 11.42 30.03
CA ALA A 113 36.29 10.88 30.33
C ALA A 113 35.29 11.13 29.18
N LYS A 114 35.21 12.37 28.66
CA LYS A 114 34.34 12.72 27.53
C LYS A 114 34.68 11.93 26.27
N ASN A 115 35.96 11.72 25.98
CA ASN A 115 36.38 10.89 24.83
C ASN A 115 35.90 9.44 24.95
N LYS A 116 35.85 8.87 26.17
CA LYS A 116 35.27 7.53 26.39
C LYS A 116 33.76 7.51 26.14
N GLU A 117 33.04 8.57 26.53
CA GLU A 117 31.60 8.71 26.26
C GLU A 117 31.31 8.80 24.77
N PHE A 118 32.05 9.64 24.03
CA PHE A 118 31.93 9.72 22.57
C PHE A 118 32.17 8.40 21.88
N LYS A 119 33.17 7.64 22.34
CA LYS A 119 33.44 6.31 21.78
C LYS A 119 32.24 5.37 21.97
N ARG A 120 31.64 5.35 23.16
CA ARG A 120 30.42 4.55 23.43
C ARG A 120 29.25 4.98 22.55
N MET A 121 29.06 6.28 22.35
CA MET A 121 27.99 6.80 21.49
C MET A 121 28.20 6.39 20.03
N ILE A 122 29.42 6.48 19.51
CA ILE A 122 29.76 6.03 18.15
C ILE A 122 29.50 4.52 18.00
N ASP A 123 29.89 3.71 18.98
CA ASP A 123 29.64 2.26 18.95
C ASP A 123 28.12 1.96 18.98
N GLY A 124 27.34 2.75 19.73
CA GLY A 124 25.88 2.71 19.71
C GLY A 124 25.30 3.03 18.33
N PHE A 125 25.73 4.14 17.72
CA PHE A 125 25.27 4.52 16.37
C PHE A 125 25.61 3.47 15.31
N LYS A 126 26.79 2.86 15.37
CA LYS A 126 27.15 1.75 14.45
C LYS A 126 26.20 0.57 14.58
N LYS A 127 25.80 0.23 15.81
CA LYS A 127 24.86 -0.85 16.06
C LYS A 127 23.49 -0.55 15.45
N VAL A 128 22.96 0.65 15.71
CA VAL A 128 21.67 1.10 15.15
C VAL A 128 21.69 1.09 13.62
N ILE A 129 22.77 1.60 13.00
CA ILE A 129 22.92 1.57 11.54
C ILE A 129 22.86 0.14 11.01
N SER A 130 23.58 -0.80 11.63
CA SER A 130 23.57 -2.21 11.22
C SER A 130 22.17 -2.82 11.35
N GLU A 131 21.45 -2.55 12.44
CA GLU A 131 20.08 -3.03 12.64
C GLU A 131 19.12 -2.47 11.57
N GLN A 132 19.27 -1.19 11.20
CA GLN A 132 18.48 -0.57 10.14
C GLN A 132 18.81 -1.12 8.74
N GLU A 133 20.08 -1.41 8.45
CA GLU A 133 20.49 -2.04 7.19
C GLU A 133 19.85 -3.42 7.03
N ASP A 134 19.81 -4.23 8.09
CA ASP A 134 19.15 -5.54 8.11
C ASP A 134 17.63 -5.42 7.88
N GLN A 135 16.98 -4.46 8.56
CA GLN A 135 15.54 -4.19 8.36
C GLN A 135 15.22 -3.77 6.92
N ILE A 136 16.03 -2.89 6.32
CA ILE A 136 15.88 -2.48 4.92
C ILE A 136 16.00 -3.69 4.00
N GLN A 137 16.92 -4.60 4.28
CA GLN A 137 17.10 -5.80 3.46
C GLN A 137 15.89 -6.73 3.55
N LEU A 138 15.35 -6.95 4.75
CA LEU A 138 14.12 -7.74 4.94
C LEU A 138 12.94 -7.15 4.16
N LEU A 139 12.73 -5.82 4.26
CA LEU A 139 11.66 -5.13 3.54
C LEU A 139 11.83 -5.22 2.03
N LYS A 140 13.06 -5.12 1.51
CA LYS A 140 13.33 -5.31 0.08
C LYS A 140 12.93 -6.69 -0.41
N ASP A 141 13.21 -7.73 0.39
CA ASP A 141 12.89 -9.10 0.00
C ASP A 141 11.38 -9.37 0.12
N GLU A 142 10.67 -8.74 1.07
CA GLU A 142 9.21 -8.78 1.14
C GLU A 142 8.56 -8.09 -0.08
N ILE A 143 9.06 -6.92 -0.48
CA ILE A 143 8.56 -6.20 -1.67
C ILE A 143 8.70 -7.08 -2.91
N LYS A 144 9.87 -7.70 -3.13
CA LYS A 144 10.07 -8.61 -4.27
C LYS A 144 9.09 -9.77 -4.27
N ALA A 145 8.80 -10.36 -3.11
CA ALA A 145 7.84 -11.45 -2.99
C ALA A 145 6.40 -11.00 -3.33
N LYS A 146 6.01 -9.80 -2.91
CA LYS A 146 4.71 -9.21 -3.26
C LYS A 146 4.61 -8.88 -4.75
N ASP A 147 5.66 -8.33 -5.35
CA ASP A 147 5.71 -8.03 -6.78
C ASP A 147 5.52 -9.31 -7.62
N LEU A 148 6.14 -10.41 -7.19
CA LEU A 148 5.99 -11.71 -7.85
C LEU A 148 4.54 -12.23 -7.74
N THR A 149 3.91 -12.05 -6.57
CA THR A 149 2.49 -12.40 -6.36
C THR A 149 1.56 -11.56 -7.23
N ILE A 150 1.83 -10.26 -7.37
CA ILE A 150 1.04 -9.36 -8.23
C ILE A 150 1.13 -9.82 -9.69
N ALA A 151 2.33 -10.14 -10.18
CA ALA A 151 2.52 -10.63 -11.54
C ALA A 151 1.75 -11.94 -11.81
N GLU A 152 1.75 -12.88 -10.85
CA GLU A 152 0.96 -14.12 -10.95
C GLU A 152 -0.56 -13.85 -10.98
N GLN A 153 -1.02 -12.87 -10.22
CA GLN A 153 -2.42 -12.45 -10.21
C GLN A 153 -2.82 -11.79 -11.54
N GLU A 154 -1.97 -10.95 -12.12
CA GLU A 154 -2.21 -10.33 -13.44
C GLU A 154 -2.40 -11.39 -14.53
N VAL A 155 -1.56 -12.42 -14.56
CA VAL A 155 -1.71 -13.56 -15.50
C VAL A 155 -3.05 -14.27 -15.28
N THR A 156 -3.46 -14.45 -14.02
CA THR A 156 -4.73 -15.10 -13.68
C THR A 156 -5.93 -14.26 -14.13
N ILE A 157 -5.87 -12.94 -13.95
CA ILE A 157 -6.92 -12.01 -14.40
C ILE A 157 -7.05 -12.07 -15.93
N GLN A 158 -5.95 -11.99 -16.67
CA GLN A 158 -5.98 -12.08 -18.14
C GLN A 158 -6.61 -13.40 -18.62
N LYS A 159 -6.30 -14.52 -17.96
CA LYS A 159 -6.93 -15.82 -18.27
C LYS A 159 -8.44 -15.80 -18.04
N HIS A 160 -8.90 -15.14 -16.97
CA HIS A 160 -10.33 -15.00 -16.69
C HIS A 160 -11.01 -14.08 -17.71
N GLU A 161 -10.40 -12.97 -18.12
CA GLU A 161 -10.94 -12.08 -19.15
C GLU A 161 -11.17 -12.79 -20.48
N VAL A 162 -10.18 -13.59 -20.93
CA VAL A 162 -10.32 -14.42 -22.14
C VAL A 162 -11.47 -15.42 -22.00
N THR A 163 -11.61 -16.04 -20.83
CA THR A 163 -12.68 -17.01 -20.57
C THR A 163 -14.07 -16.34 -20.60
N ILE A 164 -14.21 -15.18 -19.97
CA ILE A 164 -15.46 -14.41 -19.95
C ILE A 164 -15.85 -14.02 -21.38
N SER A 165 -14.91 -13.48 -22.16
CA SER A 165 -15.17 -13.11 -23.55
C SER A 165 -15.65 -14.29 -24.41
N ALA A 166 -15.05 -15.48 -24.22
CA ALA A 166 -15.47 -16.69 -24.92
C ALA A 166 -16.88 -17.17 -24.48
N GLN A 167 -17.22 -17.00 -23.20
CA GLN A 167 -18.54 -17.33 -22.68
C GLN A 167 -19.61 -16.36 -23.20
N ASP A 168 -19.33 -15.06 -23.22
CA ASP A 168 -20.24 -14.03 -23.77
C ASP A 168 -20.59 -14.32 -25.23
N GLU A 169 -19.59 -14.67 -26.04
CA GLU A 169 -19.81 -15.04 -27.44
C GLU A 169 -20.67 -16.30 -27.59
N THR A 170 -20.50 -17.26 -26.68
CA THR A 170 -21.31 -18.49 -26.65
C THR A 170 -22.76 -18.18 -26.29
N ILE A 171 -22.98 -17.36 -25.27
CA ILE A 171 -24.32 -16.92 -24.84
C ILE A 171 -25.02 -16.18 -25.99
N ARG A 172 -24.30 -15.29 -26.68
CA ARG A 172 -24.84 -14.56 -27.83
C ARG A 172 -25.35 -15.52 -28.92
N ARG A 173 -24.53 -16.50 -29.31
CA ARG A 173 -24.92 -17.51 -30.31
C ARG A 173 -26.13 -18.33 -29.87
N GLN A 174 -26.15 -18.76 -28.61
CA GLN A 174 -27.29 -19.51 -28.07
C GLN A 174 -28.58 -18.68 -28.06
N ASN A 175 -28.48 -17.39 -27.75
CA ASN A 175 -29.63 -16.49 -27.77
C ASN A 175 -30.15 -16.26 -29.20
N GLU A 176 -29.26 -16.08 -30.19
CA GLU A 176 -29.63 -15.99 -31.60
C GLU A 176 -30.32 -17.26 -32.11
N GLU A 177 -29.80 -18.43 -31.76
CA GLU A 177 -30.39 -19.73 -32.12
C GLU A 177 -31.76 -19.94 -31.47
N LEU A 178 -31.90 -19.56 -30.20
CA LEU A 178 -33.17 -19.62 -29.48
C LEU A 178 -34.21 -18.71 -30.15
N GLN A 179 -33.85 -17.47 -30.46
CA GLN A 179 -34.73 -16.52 -31.16
C GLN A 179 -35.16 -17.05 -32.53
N ALA A 180 -34.23 -17.60 -33.31
CA ALA A 180 -34.54 -18.21 -34.61
C ALA A 180 -35.50 -19.41 -34.47
N THR A 181 -35.30 -20.24 -33.46
CA THR A 181 -36.16 -21.40 -33.18
C THR A 181 -37.56 -20.98 -32.77
N VAL A 182 -37.68 -19.97 -31.88
CA VAL A 182 -38.98 -19.40 -31.46
C VAL A 182 -39.71 -18.80 -32.66
N ALA A 183 -39.02 -18.01 -33.50
CA ALA A 183 -39.62 -17.43 -34.70
C ALA A 183 -40.11 -18.51 -35.69
N LYS A 184 -39.33 -19.59 -35.87
CA LYS A 184 -39.74 -20.73 -36.69
C LYS A 184 -40.98 -21.43 -36.13
N GLN A 185 -41.04 -21.66 -34.82
CA GLN A 185 -42.21 -22.26 -34.17
C GLN A 185 -43.46 -21.38 -34.31
N ALA A 186 -43.33 -20.08 -34.09
CA ALA A 186 -44.42 -19.12 -34.25
C ALA A 186 -44.97 -19.13 -35.69
N ARG A 187 -44.08 -19.19 -36.69
CA ARG A 187 -44.48 -19.32 -38.09
C ARG A 187 -45.19 -20.65 -38.40
N MET A 188 -44.70 -21.77 -37.88
CA MET A 188 -45.36 -23.07 -38.08
C MET A 188 -46.77 -23.10 -37.46
N LEU A 189 -46.96 -22.47 -36.29
CA LEU A 189 -48.27 -22.33 -35.68
C LEU A 189 -49.22 -21.51 -36.57
N TYR A 190 -48.72 -20.41 -37.15
CA TYR A 190 -49.48 -19.61 -38.10
C TYR A 190 -49.86 -20.40 -39.36
N GLU A 191 -48.92 -21.13 -39.96
CA GLU A 191 -49.17 -21.97 -41.14
C GLU A 191 -50.19 -23.09 -40.85
N ALA A 192 -50.16 -23.69 -39.66
CA ALA A 192 -51.16 -24.66 -39.23
C ALA A 192 -52.55 -24.01 -39.08
N GLY A 193 -52.63 -22.78 -38.56
CA GLY A 193 -53.85 -21.99 -38.51
C GLY A 193 -54.44 -21.76 -39.91
N MET A 194 -53.59 -21.40 -40.88
CA MET A 194 -54.00 -21.21 -42.29
C MET A 194 -54.57 -22.48 -42.91
N GLN A 195 -53.92 -23.62 -42.71
CA GLN A 195 -54.41 -24.89 -43.25
C GLN A 195 -55.78 -25.27 -42.67
N LEU A 196 -56.00 -25.02 -41.37
CA LEU A 196 -57.29 -25.25 -40.74
C LEU A 196 -58.37 -24.32 -41.30
N GLU A 197 -58.05 -23.04 -41.49
CA GLU A 197 -58.95 -22.08 -42.14
C GLU A 197 -59.32 -22.53 -43.56
N GLU A 198 -58.36 -22.96 -44.37
CA GLU A 198 -58.60 -23.45 -45.73
C GLU A 198 -59.50 -24.70 -45.74
N ILE A 199 -59.32 -25.62 -44.78
CA ILE A 199 -60.20 -26.79 -44.64
C ILE A 199 -61.63 -26.36 -44.31
N ALA A 200 -61.81 -25.36 -43.43
CA ALA A 200 -63.12 -24.84 -43.07
C ALA A 200 -63.79 -24.08 -44.23
N ASP A 201 -63.03 -23.27 -44.97
CA ASP A 201 -63.51 -22.53 -46.14
C ASP A 201 -63.96 -23.48 -47.27
N ASN A 202 -63.37 -24.68 -47.36
CA ASN A 202 -63.69 -25.70 -48.37
C ASN A 202 -64.60 -26.84 -47.85
N ALA A 203 -65.40 -26.58 -46.81
CA ALA A 203 -66.33 -27.57 -46.26
C ALA A 203 -67.36 -28.05 -47.32
N PRO A 204 -67.75 -29.34 -47.33
CA PRO A 204 -68.61 -29.89 -48.36
C PRO A 204 -70.05 -29.35 -48.28
N GLU A 205 -70.58 -28.90 -49.42
CA GLU A 205 -71.99 -28.53 -49.50
C GLU A 205 -72.90 -29.76 -49.42
N VAL A 206 -73.83 -29.76 -48.46
CA VAL A 206 -74.78 -30.86 -48.23
C VAL A 206 -76.22 -30.37 -48.22
N SER A 207 -77.09 -31.07 -48.95
CA SER A 207 -78.49 -30.66 -49.16
C SER A 207 -79.44 -31.11 -48.05
N TRP A 208 -79.10 -32.15 -47.28
CA TRP A 208 -79.97 -32.67 -46.22
C TRP A 208 -79.77 -31.89 -44.91
N LYS A 209 -80.85 -31.32 -44.37
CA LYS A 209 -80.83 -30.37 -43.23
C LYS A 209 -80.01 -30.84 -42.01
N LYS A 210 -80.13 -32.11 -41.62
CA LYS A 210 -79.37 -32.67 -40.48
C LYS A 210 -77.88 -32.88 -40.79
N ASN A 211 -77.52 -33.11 -42.06
CA ASN A 211 -76.11 -33.17 -42.46
C ASN A 211 -75.53 -31.77 -42.56
N LYS A 212 -76.31 -30.79 -43.02
CA LYS A 212 -75.91 -29.38 -43.08
C LYS A 212 -75.54 -28.85 -41.70
N GLU A 213 -76.42 -29.02 -40.72
CA GLU A 213 -76.16 -28.62 -39.33
C GLU A 213 -74.89 -29.26 -38.75
N LYS A 214 -74.60 -30.53 -39.08
CA LYS A 214 -73.36 -31.20 -38.65
C LYS A 214 -72.11 -30.64 -39.32
N VAL A 215 -72.19 -30.34 -40.62
CA VAL A 215 -71.08 -29.72 -41.37
C VAL A 215 -70.83 -28.32 -40.82
N ASP A 216 -71.87 -27.52 -40.58
CA ASP A 216 -71.76 -26.17 -40.03
C ASP A 216 -71.10 -26.18 -38.63
N ILE A 217 -71.53 -27.08 -37.73
CA ILE A 217 -70.90 -27.26 -36.41
C ILE A 217 -69.41 -27.64 -36.55
N MET A 218 -69.09 -28.59 -37.43
CA MET A 218 -67.72 -29.03 -37.65
C MET A 218 -66.85 -27.89 -38.21
N THR A 219 -67.36 -27.12 -39.17
CA THR A 219 -66.71 -25.94 -39.74
C THR A 219 -66.42 -24.88 -38.67
N GLN A 220 -67.39 -24.60 -37.79
CA GLN A 220 -67.23 -23.67 -36.68
C GLN A 220 -66.17 -24.14 -35.67
N ASP A 221 -66.11 -25.43 -35.37
CA ASP A 221 -65.06 -25.98 -34.50
C ASP A 221 -63.66 -25.91 -35.14
N ILE A 222 -63.56 -26.10 -36.46
CA ILE A 222 -62.30 -25.92 -37.20
C ILE A 222 -61.87 -24.46 -37.18
N TYR A 223 -62.77 -23.50 -37.39
CA TYR A 223 -62.45 -22.07 -37.27
C TYR A 223 -61.98 -21.69 -35.86
N ARG A 224 -62.65 -22.17 -34.81
CA ARG A 224 -62.21 -21.93 -33.42
C ARG A 224 -60.80 -22.47 -33.19
N LYS A 225 -60.48 -23.63 -33.74
CA LYS A 225 -59.15 -24.22 -33.67
C LYS A 225 -58.13 -23.41 -34.47
N ALA A 226 -58.45 -23.00 -35.70
CA ALA A 226 -57.59 -22.10 -36.50
C ALA A 226 -57.26 -20.81 -35.75
N ARG A 227 -58.28 -20.18 -35.12
CA ARG A 227 -58.10 -18.99 -34.29
C ARG A 227 -57.14 -19.22 -33.13
N LEU A 228 -57.23 -20.37 -32.46
CA LEU A 228 -56.32 -20.73 -31.37
C LEU A 228 -54.86 -20.84 -31.85
N TYR A 229 -54.63 -21.45 -33.01
CA TYR A 229 -53.29 -21.54 -33.61
C TYR A 229 -52.73 -20.16 -33.97
N TYR A 230 -53.56 -19.26 -34.50
CA TYR A 230 -53.16 -17.87 -34.74
C TYR A 230 -52.88 -17.11 -33.43
N GLN A 231 -53.67 -17.32 -32.38
CA GLN A 231 -53.41 -16.73 -31.05
C GLN A 231 -52.06 -17.19 -30.49
N GLN A 232 -51.77 -18.49 -30.55
CA GLN A 232 -50.49 -19.04 -30.10
C GLN A 232 -49.31 -18.52 -30.93
N ALA A 233 -49.48 -18.35 -32.24
CA ALA A 233 -48.47 -17.74 -33.10
C ALA A 233 -48.22 -16.27 -32.74
N TYR A 234 -49.27 -15.49 -32.45
CA TYR A 234 -49.18 -14.10 -32.03
C TYR A 234 -48.51 -13.96 -30.66
N GLU A 235 -48.88 -14.79 -29.68
CA GLU A 235 -48.25 -14.85 -28.35
C GLU A 235 -46.76 -15.23 -28.43
N ALA A 236 -46.39 -16.03 -29.43
CA ALA A 236 -44.99 -16.36 -29.75
C ALA A 236 -44.26 -15.27 -30.56
N GLY A 237 -44.88 -14.11 -30.79
CA GLY A 237 -44.27 -12.94 -31.43
C GLY A 237 -44.45 -12.84 -32.96
N TYR A 238 -45.33 -13.65 -33.56
CA TYR A 238 -45.62 -13.56 -35.00
C TYR A 238 -46.77 -12.57 -35.28
N GLU A 239 -46.41 -11.30 -35.40
CA GLU A 239 -47.33 -10.17 -35.59
C GLU A 239 -48.41 -10.35 -36.70
N PRO A 240 -48.11 -10.94 -37.89
CA PRO A 240 -49.13 -11.14 -38.92
C PRO A 240 -50.34 -11.97 -38.47
N ALA A 241 -50.21 -12.77 -37.42
CA ALA A 241 -51.29 -13.57 -36.87
C ALA A 241 -52.45 -12.72 -36.31
N LEU A 242 -52.20 -11.48 -35.87
CA LEU A 242 -53.22 -10.61 -35.28
C LEU A 242 -54.39 -10.31 -36.23
N ALA A 243 -54.07 -10.06 -37.50
CA ALA A 243 -55.08 -9.83 -38.54
C ALA A 243 -55.91 -11.08 -38.81
N ALA A 244 -55.26 -12.26 -38.85
CA ALA A 244 -55.92 -13.55 -39.07
C ALA A 244 -56.86 -13.92 -37.91
N ILE A 245 -56.47 -13.65 -36.66
CA ILE A 245 -57.34 -13.83 -35.48
C ILE A 245 -58.64 -13.04 -35.65
N SER A 246 -58.53 -11.78 -36.06
CA SER A 246 -59.67 -10.88 -36.25
C SER A 246 -60.58 -11.34 -37.39
N ALA A 247 -59.99 -11.80 -38.50
CA ALA A 247 -60.72 -12.31 -39.66
C ALA A 247 -61.50 -13.59 -39.33
N ILE A 248 -60.88 -14.56 -38.67
CA ILE A 248 -61.56 -15.78 -38.22
C ILE A 248 -62.66 -15.48 -37.19
N GLN A 249 -62.42 -14.53 -36.29
CA GLN A 249 -63.44 -14.13 -35.32
C GLN A 249 -64.72 -13.61 -35.99
N ALA A 250 -64.59 -12.88 -37.10
CA ALA A 250 -65.73 -12.44 -37.89
C ALA A 250 -66.45 -13.62 -38.56
N LYS A 251 -65.72 -14.60 -39.12
CA LYS A 251 -66.30 -15.83 -39.71
C LYS A 251 -67.09 -16.66 -38.68
N ILE A 252 -66.64 -16.69 -37.43
CA ILE A 252 -67.33 -17.38 -36.33
C ILE A 252 -68.62 -16.65 -35.91
N GLN A 253 -68.71 -15.33 -36.12
CA GLN A 253 -69.85 -14.49 -35.70
C GLN A 253 -70.86 -14.19 -36.82
N ALA A 254 -70.59 -14.60 -38.06
CA ALA A 254 -71.39 -14.25 -39.24
C ALA A 254 -72.60 -15.18 -39.52
N GLU A 255 -72.93 -16.11 -38.61
CA GLU A 255 -74.12 -16.97 -38.64
C GLU A 255 -74.99 -16.77 -37.39
#